data_AF-B7GIM1-F1
#
_entry.id   AF-B7GIM1-F1
#
_cell.length_a   1.000
_cell.length_b   1.000
_cell.length_c   1.000
_cell.angle_alpha   90.00
_cell.angle_beta   90.00
_cell.angle_gamma   90.00
#
_symmetry.space_group_name_H-M   'P 1'
#
loop_
_entity.id
_entity.type
_entity.pdbx_description
1 polymer ?
#
loop_
_entity_poly.entity_id
_entity_poly.type
_entity_poly.pdbx_seq_one_letter_code
_entity_poly.pdbx_strand_id
1 'polypeptide(L)' 'MKRKQEREKTTSPFHPNVMAAWNKGFEAGAKRQNELDTKIMLEWLESLEEIAGIGPKTAQKIREHCLTFIQSKHQGR' A
#
# COMPACT_ATOMS: atom_id res chain seq x y z
N MET A 1 10.17 -5.72 -36.81
CA MET A 1 8.81 -6.25 -36.50
C MET A 1 8.85 -6.86 -35.10
N LYS A 2 8.47 -6.11 -34.06
CA LYS A 2 8.49 -6.64 -32.68
C LYS A 2 7.19 -7.41 -32.44
N ARG A 3 7.31 -8.74 -32.34
CA ARG A 3 6.20 -9.65 -32.03
C ARG A 3 5.62 -9.24 -30.68
N LYS A 4 4.33 -8.89 -30.66
CA LYS A 4 3.52 -8.83 -29.45
C LYS A 4 3.54 -10.24 -28.86
N GLN A 5 4.34 -10.43 -27.82
CA GLN A 5 4.28 -11.65 -27.02
C GLN A 5 2.95 -11.55 -26.27
N GLU A 6 1.90 -12.12 -26.85
CA GLU A 6 0.66 -12.38 -26.13
C GLU A 6 1.06 -13.08 -24.84
N ARG A 7 0.73 -12.45 -23.71
CA ARG A 7 0.96 -13.01 -22.38
C ARG A 7 0.27 -14.37 -22.39
N GLU A 8 1.03 -15.45 -22.53
CA GLU A 8 0.50 -16.80 -22.38
C GLU A 8 -0.28 -16.79 -21.07
N LYS A 9 -1.60 -17.01 -21.16
CA LYS A 9 -2.44 -17.21 -19.98
C LYS A 9 -1.89 -18.46 -19.31
N THR A 10 -0.98 -18.25 -18.37
CA THR A 10 -0.46 -19.28 -17.48
C THR A 10 -1.66 -19.73 -16.68
N THR A 11 -2.38 -20.72 -17.20
CA THR A 11 -3.42 -21.43 -16.46
C THR A 11 -2.69 -22.06 -15.29
N SER A 12 -2.92 -21.51 -14.10
CA SER A 12 -2.33 -22.04 -12.87
C SER A 12 -2.47 -23.57 -12.85
N PRO A 13 -1.44 -24.32 -12.42
CA PRO A 13 -1.53 -25.78 -12.30
C PRO A 13 -2.55 -26.22 -11.24
N PHE A 14 -3.11 -25.28 -10.47
CA PHE A 14 -4.13 -25.52 -9.47
C PHE A 14 -5.54 -25.33 -10.03
N HIS A 15 -6.48 -26.16 -9.56
CA HIS A 15 -7.88 -26.07 -9.93
C HIS A 15 -8.44 -24.66 -9.67
N PRO A 16 -9.29 -24.08 -10.54
CA PRO A 16 -9.80 -22.71 -10.41
C PRO A 16 -10.40 -22.38 -9.04
N ASN A 17 -11.11 -23.33 -8.42
CA ASN A 17 -11.68 -23.17 -7.08
C ASN A 17 -10.61 -23.00 -5.99
N VAL A 18 -9.47 -23.70 -6.12
CA VAL A 18 -8.32 -23.57 -5.21
C VAL A 18 -7.67 -22.20 -5.39
N MET A 19 -7.50 -21.75 -6.64
CA MET A 19 -6.99 -20.42 -6.94
C MET A 19 -7.90 -19.31 -6.43
N ALA A 20 -9.22 -19.45 -6.55
CA ALA A 20 -10.18 -18.49 -6.04
C ALA A 20 -10.14 -18.38 -4.51
N ALA A 21 -10.05 -19.52 -3.80
CA ALA A 21 -9.91 -19.53 -2.35
C ALA A 21 -8.58 -18.91 -1.90
N TRP A 22 -7.48 -19.22 -2.60
CA TRP A 22 -6.16 -18.63 -2.35
C TRP A 22 -6.18 -17.11 -2.56
N ASN A 23 -6.66 -16.65 -3.71
CA ASN A 23 -6.72 -15.21 -4.03
C ASN A 23 -7.57 -14.45 -3.00
N LYS A 24 -8.70 -15.01 -2.58
CA LYS A 24 -9.54 -14.41 -1.53
C LYS A 24 -8.79 -14.31 -0.19
N GLY A 25 -8.07 -15.36 0.21
CA GLY A 25 -7.25 -15.34 1.42
C GLY A 25 -6.09 -14.35 1.33
N PHE A 26 -5.43 -14.30 0.18
CA PHE A 26 -4.35 -13.36 -0.12
C PHE A 26 -4.83 -11.91 -0.09
N GLU A 27 -5.95 -11.59 -0.76
CA GLU A 27 -6.55 -10.25 -0.75
C GLU A 27 -6.95 -9.82 0.67
N ALA A 28 -7.53 -10.72 1.46
CA ALA A 28 -7.86 -10.45 2.86
C ALA A 28 -6.61 -10.18 3.72
N GLY A 29 -5.54 -10.96 3.50
CA GLY A 29 -4.26 -10.76 4.17
C GLY A 29 -3.61 -9.43 3.79
N ALA A 30 -3.53 -9.14 2.49
CA ALA A 30 -2.99 -7.89 1.96
C ALA A 30 -3.77 -6.68 2.46
N LYS A 31 -5.11 -6.78 2.52
CA LYS A 31 -5.96 -5.73 3.09
C LYS A 31 -5.63 -5.48 4.57
N ARG A 32 -5.59 -6.54 5.38
CA ARG A 32 -5.27 -6.44 6.81
C ARG A 32 -3.88 -5.87 7.04
N GLN A 33 -2.90 -6.27 6.23
CA GLN A 33 -1.55 -5.74 6.31
C GLN A 33 -1.51 -4.25 5.98
N ASN A 34 -2.17 -3.83 4.88
CA ASN A 34 -2.26 -2.41 4.53
C ASN A 34 -2.92 -1.57 5.64
N GLU A 35 -3.96 -2.09 6.29
CA GLU A 35 -4.62 -1.42 7.42
C GLU A 35 -3.68 -1.26 8.62
N LEU A 36 -2.93 -2.30 8.99
CA LEU A 36 -1.95 -2.26 10.07
C LEU A 36 -0.80 -1.31 9.77
N ASP A 37 -0.21 -1.41 8.58
CA ASP A 37 0.91 -0.56 8.15
C ASP A 37 0.48 0.92 8.12
N THR A 38 -0.76 1.20 7.68
CA THR A 38 -1.32 2.55 7.70
C THR A 38 -1.49 3.06 9.14
N LYS A 39 -1.97 2.23 10.06
CA LYS A 39 -2.15 2.61 11.46
C LYS A 39 -0.81 2.98 12.11
N ILE A 40 0.21 2.13 11.93
CA ILE A 40 1.56 2.37 12.46
C ILE A 40 2.14 3.68 11.90
N MET A 41 1.96 3.91 10.59
CA MET A 41 2.43 5.14 9.94
C MET A 41 1.74 6.39 10.51
N LEU A 42 0.43 6.34 10.76
CA LEU A 42 -0.30 7.47 11.36
C LEU A 42 0.13 7.72 12.81
N GLU A 43 0.32 6.67 13.61
CA GLU A 43 0.83 6.78 15.00
C GLU A 43 2.23 7.42 15.01
N TRP A 44 3.11 7.02 14.09
CA TRP A 44 4.44 7.63 13.94
C TRP A 44 4.37 9.11 13.52
N LEU A 45 3.40 9.48 12.67
CA LEU A 45 3.18 10.88 12.28
C LEU A 45 2.67 11.74 13.45
N GLU A 46 1.90 11.17 14.37
CA GLU A 46 1.45 11.85 15.58
C GLU A 46 2.64 12.17 16.51
N SER A 47 3.57 11.23 16.68
CA SER A 47 4.74 11.36 17.56
C SER A 47 5.87 12.25 17.02
N LEU A 48 5.69 12.93 15.87
CA LEU A 48 6.76 13.75 15.25
C LEU A 48 7.31 14.84 16.17
N GLU A 49 6.49 15.41 17.05
CA GLU A 49 6.87 16.48 17.97
C GLU A 49 7.73 15.99 19.15
N GLU A 50 7.83 14.67 19.34
CA GLU A 50 8.74 14.05 20.33
C GLU A 50 10.19 14.04 19.84
N ILE A 51 10.41 14.21 18.53
CA ILE A 51 11.74 14.24 17.94
C ILE A 51 12.37 15.61 18.24
N ALA A 52 13.51 15.58 18.95
CA ALA A 52 14.27 16.79 19.26
C ALA A 52 14.56 17.62 17.99
N GLY A 53 14.14 18.88 17.99
CA GLY A 53 14.29 19.78 16.85
C GLY A 53 13.09 19.84 15.90
N ILE A 54 12.07 19.00 16.09
CA ILE A 54 10.80 19.08 15.33
C ILE A 54 9.74 19.79 16.18
N GLY A 55 9.49 21.05 15.86
CA GLY A 55 8.37 21.80 16.45
C GLY A 55 7.03 21.55 15.73
N PRO A 56 5.91 22.03 16.30
CA PRO A 56 4.56 21.77 15.78
C PRO A 56 4.36 22.17 14.32
N LYS A 57 4.92 23.32 13.92
CA LYS A 57 4.86 23.81 12.53
C LYS A 57 5.57 22.89 11.55
N THR A 58 6.70 22.31 11.95
CA THR A 58 7.47 21.40 11.11
C THR A 58 6.78 20.03 11.05
N ALA A 59 6.28 19.53 12.18
CA ALA A 59 5.50 18.30 12.24
C ALA A 59 4.27 18.38 11.31
N GLN A 60 3.51 19.48 11.37
CA GLN A 60 2.35 19.69 10.50
C GLN A 60 2.71 19.61 9.01
N LYS A 61 3.78 20.29 8.58
CA LYS A 61 4.25 20.24 7.18
C LYS A 61 4.62 18.83 6.73
N ILE A 62 5.26 18.04 7.60
CA ILE A 62 5.61 16.65 7.31
C ILE A 62 4.34 15.80 7.15
N ARG A 63 3.36 15.94 8.06
CA ARG A 63 2.07 15.24 7.98
C ARG A 63 1.34 15.55 6.67
N GLU A 64 1.21 16.84 6.33
CA GLU A 64 0.56 17.29 5.09
C GLU A 64 1.27 16.75 3.84
N HIS A 65 2.60 16.82 3.80
CA HIS A 65 3.38 16.32 2.68
C HIS A 65 3.21 14.79 2.50
N CYS A 66 3.29 14.05 3.60
CA CYS A 66 3.13 12.59 3.59
C CYS A 66 1.75 12.17 3.07
N LEU A 67 0.67 12.76 3.61
CA LEU A 67 -0.70 12.45 3.20
C LEU A 67 -0.95 12.83 1.74
N THR A 68 -0.47 13.99 1.30
CA THR A 68 -0.58 14.43 -0.10
C THR A 68 0.16 13.47 -1.04
N PHE A 69 1.36 13.03 -0.65
CA PHE A 69 2.13 12.06 -1.43
C PHE A 69 1.37 10.74 -1.58
N ILE A 70 0.83 10.19 -0.49
CA ILE A 70 0.04 8.95 -0.51
C ILE A 70 -1.17 9.11 -1.43
N GLN A 71 -1.94 10.19 -1.29
CA GLN A 71 -3.11 10.47 -2.14
C GLN A 71 -2.74 10.53 -3.63
N SER A 72 -1.63 11.19 -3.97
CA SER A 72 -1.16 11.29 -5.37
C SER A 72 -0.83 9.93 -5.99
N LYS A 73 -0.34 8.98 -5.20
CA LYS A 73 -0.03 7.61 -5.65
C LYS A 73 -1.27 6.72 -5.74
N HIS A 74 -2.32 7.02 -4.97
CA HIS A 74 -3.60 6.34 -5.08
C HIS A 74 -4.45 6.81 -6.25
N GLN A 75 -4.38 8.09 -6.65
CA GLN A 75 -5.10 8.62 -7.82
C GLN A 75 -4.48 8.22 -9.17
N GLY A 76 -3.20 7.84 -9.19
CA GLY A 76 -2.50 7.40 -10.40
C GLY A 76 -2.62 5.91 -10.73
N ARG A 77 -3.56 5.20 -10.12
CA ARG A 77 -3.78 3.75 -10.27
C ARG A 77 -5.12 3.44 -10.92
#